data_AF-A0A319B053-F1
#
_entry.id   AF-A0A319B053-F1
#
_cell.length_a   1.000
_cell.length_b   1.000
_cell.length_c   1.000
_cell.angle_alpha   90.00
_cell.angle_beta   90.00
_cell.angle_gamma   90.00
#
_symmetry.space_group_name_H-M   'P 1'
#
loop_
_entity.id
_entity.type
_entity.pdbx_description
1 polymer ?
#
loop_
_entity_poly.entity_id
_entity_poly.type
_entity_poly.pdbx_seq_one_letter_code
_entity_poly.pdbx_strand_id
1 'polypeptide(L)'
;MTILDIPPKEASVWPVTLGILSWVFWSNLTILFNKWVIESTEFRYPIILTTWHLVFATLATQLLARTTTMLDGRKRMRMDGRTYVRMIIPIGILYSGSLVCSNIVYLYLNVSFIQMLKACGPIVTLLTSWAWHVKTPSLESFLNILLIAFSVALAVAGEVQFSWLGVIYQLASLVFDANRLVMIQILLSDEGQKMDPLVTLYYSAPVCAFTNFMIAFYTELRGFSWSVVGETGFGVLLANAAVGFMLNVSIFVLIGKTSGLTMTLVSVPKNILLIVCSVVIWGTQITSLQMVGYAIALLGLLYYSLGWATIRGAYDAGYVRLVGRQVERVEKEEDLGAAPSERSPGSGSRMSRGWDRNCTDQRGRLYDLVNKLTMDQLNDISGRLALITGASGGIGAACARQLAAKAVHLALTYSSNPTSITTLQKELQNEHPALVITIHQVDVSSPTQITTLFTEIQSQHNNRTPDILISNAGYGKRVPQVWDITTEEFDYTLTVNLRASFLLVKGVVEHMKTQRWGRIIFMSSIAGYGGGINGCHYAASKAGLTGMMKNLATRLAEYNISVNDVAPAMIGDTGMIPNAESIPEVASTIPLGRLGLPEEVANVVTMLVKTGYMTGQSLLLAGGLK
;
A
#
# COMPACT_ATOMS: atom_id res chain seq x y z
N MET A 1 -43.59 -17.90 11.94
CA MET A 1 -42.98 -17.49 13.21
C MET A 1 -41.53 -17.18 12.94
N THR A 2 -41.20 -15.91 13.04
CA THR A 2 -39.99 -15.23 12.61
C THR A 2 -38.81 -15.59 13.51
N ILE A 3 -37.66 -15.97 12.95
CA ILE A 3 -36.37 -15.78 13.62
C ILE A 3 -35.67 -14.69 12.82
N LEU A 4 -35.77 -13.49 13.39
CA LEU A 4 -35.22 -12.22 12.95
C LEU A 4 -33.69 -12.27 12.86
N ASP A 5 -33.21 -11.67 11.78
CA ASP A 5 -32.19 -10.61 11.78
C ASP A 5 -31.32 -10.51 13.04
N ILE A 6 -30.12 -11.09 12.97
CA ILE A 6 -28.98 -10.58 13.72
C ILE A 6 -28.03 -9.99 12.67
N PRO A 7 -27.93 -8.65 12.54
CA PRO A 7 -26.90 -8.07 11.68
C PRO A 7 -25.52 -8.41 12.26
N PRO A 8 -24.48 -8.59 11.42
CA PRO A 8 -23.12 -8.77 11.91
C PRO A 8 -22.76 -7.52 12.74
N LYS A 9 -22.51 -7.71 14.03
CA LYS A 9 -22.08 -6.66 14.95
C LYS A 9 -20.74 -6.14 14.41
N GLU A 10 -20.72 -4.93 13.84
CA GLU A 10 -19.48 -4.22 13.56
C GLU A 10 -18.72 -4.07 14.88
N ALA A 11 -17.71 -4.92 15.11
CA ALA A 11 -16.80 -4.74 16.21
C ALA A 11 -15.98 -3.47 15.94
N SER A 12 -16.25 -2.41 16.71
CA SER A 12 -15.48 -1.16 16.68
C SER A 12 -13.98 -1.44 16.61
N VAL A 13 -13.30 -0.92 15.58
CA VAL A 13 -11.86 -1.10 15.32
C VAL A 13 -10.98 -0.26 16.27
N TRP A 14 -11.55 0.78 16.87
CA TRP A 14 -10.88 1.73 17.77
C TRP A 14 -10.20 1.14 19.02
N PRO A 15 -10.74 0.11 19.70
CA PRO A 15 -10.14 -0.45 20.92
C PRO A 15 -8.84 -1.21 20.68
N VAL A 16 -8.58 -1.70 19.46
CA VAL A 16 -7.35 -2.43 19.11
C VAL A 16 -6.25 -1.46 18.71
N THR A 17 -6.57 -0.48 17.85
CA THR A 17 -5.62 0.57 17.44
C THR A 17 -5.09 1.38 18.62
N LEU A 18 -5.96 1.74 19.58
CA LEU A 18 -5.53 2.41 20.81
C LEU A 18 -4.62 1.53 21.67
N GLY A 19 -4.87 0.21 21.71
CA GLY A 19 -4.01 -0.75 22.38
C GLY A 19 -2.61 -0.82 21.76
N ILE A 20 -2.54 -0.83 20.42
CA ILE A 20 -1.28 -0.80 19.67
C ILE A 20 -0.50 0.48 19.96
N LEU A 21 -1.14 1.65 19.87
CA LEU A 21 -0.49 2.94 20.11
C LEU A 21 0.03 3.06 21.55
N SER A 22 -0.77 2.64 22.54
CA SER A 22 -0.36 2.58 23.94
C SER A 22 0.86 1.68 24.12
N TRP A 23 0.83 0.47 23.54
CA TRP A 23 1.96 -0.46 23.61
C TRP A 23 3.24 0.09 22.98
N VAL A 24 3.14 0.72 21.80
CA VAL A 24 4.26 1.38 21.11
C VAL A 24 4.87 2.47 22.00
N PHE A 25 4.04 3.33 22.58
CA PHE A 25 4.48 4.41 23.46
C PHE A 25 5.21 3.88 24.70
N TRP A 26 4.56 3.02 25.49
CA TRP A 26 5.14 2.50 26.72
C TRP A 26 6.38 1.63 26.44
N SER A 27 6.40 0.89 25.33
CA SER A 27 7.58 0.09 24.94
C SER A 27 8.78 0.98 24.64
N ASN A 28 8.60 2.03 23.84
CA ASN A 28 9.70 2.92 23.48
C ASN A 28 10.16 3.71 24.70
N LEU A 29 9.24 4.25 25.50
CA LEU A 29 9.58 4.96 26.73
C LEU A 29 10.37 4.07 27.70
N THR A 30 9.96 2.82 27.90
CA THR A 30 10.68 1.88 28.78
C THR A 30 12.11 1.64 28.27
N ILE A 31 12.29 1.43 26.97
CA ILE A 31 13.62 1.16 26.40
C ILE A 31 14.54 2.38 26.56
N LEU A 32 14.06 3.56 26.19
CA LEU A 32 14.83 4.80 26.29
C LEU A 32 15.15 5.16 27.74
N PHE A 33 14.18 4.96 28.64
CA PHE A 33 14.36 5.25 30.07
C PHE A 33 15.32 4.24 30.72
N ASN A 34 15.21 2.95 30.42
CA ASN A 34 16.16 1.95 30.92
C ASN A 34 17.58 2.25 30.45
N LYS A 35 17.74 2.60 29.16
CA LYS A 35 19.05 3.01 28.64
C LYS A 35 19.61 4.23 29.37
N TRP A 36 18.79 5.27 29.52
CA TRP A 36 19.21 6.49 30.23
C TRP A 36 19.60 6.20 31.68
N VAL A 37 18.86 5.34 32.40
CA VAL A 37 19.24 4.91 33.75
C VAL A 37 20.58 4.18 33.74
N ILE A 38 20.81 3.28 32.78
CA ILE A 38 22.04 2.46 32.72
C ILE A 38 23.26 3.27 32.29
N GLU A 39 23.12 4.21 31.36
CA GLU A 39 24.24 4.97 30.79
C GLU A 39 24.50 6.31 31.48
N SER A 40 23.45 7.00 31.93
CA SER A 40 23.54 8.36 32.49
C SER A 40 23.55 8.39 34.01
N THR A 41 23.32 7.26 34.68
CA THR A 41 23.45 7.14 36.14
C THR A 41 24.42 6.02 36.50
N GLU A 42 24.85 5.94 37.75
CA GLU A 42 25.72 4.86 38.24
C GLU A 42 25.03 3.48 38.28
N PHE A 43 23.75 3.40 37.93
CA PHE A 43 22.96 2.17 37.94
C PHE A 43 23.24 1.26 36.73
N ARG A 44 24.40 0.61 36.72
CA ARG A 44 24.85 -0.29 35.63
C ARG A 44 24.41 -1.75 35.81
N TYR A 45 23.19 -1.98 36.32
CA TYR A 45 22.69 -3.32 36.68
C TYR A 45 21.36 -3.66 35.96
N PRO A 46 21.41 -4.07 34.68
CA PRO A 46 20.21 -4.28 33.87
C PRO A 46 19.26 -5.36 34.39
N ILE A 47 19.77 -6.44 34.99
CA ILE A 47 18.93 -7.53 35.51
C ILE A 47 18.29 -7.10 36.84
N ILE A 48 19.01 -6.39 37.71
CA ILE A 48 18.43 -5.81 38.92
C ILE A 48 17.34 -4.79 38.56
N LEU A 49 17.56 -3.95 37.55
CA LEU A 49 16.56 -2.98 37.08
C LEU A 49 15.26 -3.66 36.63
N THR A 50 15.36 -4.72 35.84
CA THR A 50 14.18 -5.47 35.38
C THR A 50 13.54 -6.30 36.49
N THR A 51 14.32 -6.79 37.45
CA THR A 51 13.80 -7.43 38.66
C THR A 51 12.93 -6.43 39.44
N TRP A 52 13.41 -5.19 39.59
CA TRP A 52 12.66 -4.11 40.23
C TRP A 52 11.31 -3.84 39.55
N HIS A 53 11.26 -3.82 38.22
CA HIS A 53 10.00 -3.68 37.46
C HIS A 53 9.01 -4.79 37.77
N LEU A 54 9.47 -6.04 37.85
CA LEU A 54 8.63 -7.21 38.09
C LEU A 54 8.15 -7.30 39.55
N VAL A 55 8.99 -6.88 40.50
CA VAL A 55 8.59 -6.71 41.91
C VAL A 55 7.51 -5.64 42.01
N PHE A 56 7.72 -4.48 41.39
CA PHE A 56 6.71 -3.42 41.35
C PHE A 56 5.41 -3.90 40.70
N ALA A 57 5.47 -4.60 39.56
CA ALA A 57 4.29 -5.15 38.90
C ALA A 57 3.55 -6.17 39.78
N THR A 58 4.28 -6.99 40.54
CA THR A 58 3.70 -7.92 41.51
C THR A 58 2.94 -7.17 42.61
N LEU A 59 3.55 -6.15 43.20
CA LEU A 59 2.92 -5.34 44.24
C LEU A 59 1.71 -4.56 43.70
N ALA A 60 1.85 -3.93 42.54
CA ALA A 60 0.80 -3.15 41.89
C ALA A 60 -0.42 -4.00 41.54
N THR A 61 -0.22 -5.19 40.95
CA THR A 61 -1.33 -6.09 40.63
C THR A 61 -2.01 -6.66 41.89
N GLN A 62 -1.26 -6.93 42.96
CA GLN A 62 -1.84 -7.32 44.25
C GLN A 62 -2.65 -6.20 44.89
N LEU A 63 -2.15 -4.96 44.83
CA LEU A 63 -2.87 -3.79 45.32
C LEU A 63 -4.15 -3.58 44.52
N LEU A 64 -4.08 -3.58 43.19
CA LEU A 64 -5.24 -3.46 42.30
C LEU A 64 -6.29 -4.55 42.56
N ALA A 65 -5.86 -5.78 42.86
CA ALA A 65 -6.77 -6.87 43.20
C ALA A 65 -7.52 -6.65 44.53
N ARG A 66 -6.99 -5.82 45.43
CA ARG A 66 -7.62 -5.46 46.71
C ARG A 66 -8.46 -4.18 46.61
N THR A 67 -8.05 -3.23 45.78
CA THR A 67 -8.67 -1.89 45.72
C THR A 67 -9.65 -1.71 44.57
N THR A 68 -9.59 -2.53 43.51
CA THR A 68 -10.40 -2.37 42.30
C THR A 68 -11.07 -3.67 41.87
N THR A 69 -12.15 -3.54 41.07
CA THR A 69 -12.87 -4.67 40.47
C THR A 69 -12.21 -5.20 39.18
N MET A 70 -11.11 -4.58 38.73
CA MET A 70 -10.44 -4.92 37.46
C MET A 70 -9.83 -6.32 37.43
N LEU A 71 -9.62 -6.96 38.59
CA LEU A 71 -9.10 -8.32 38.73
C LEU A 71 -10.13 -9.33 39.25
N ASP A 72 -11.44 -9.00 39.20
CA ASP A 72 -12.48 -9.93 39.65
C ASP A 72 -12.60 -11.20 38.78
N GLY A 73 -12.01 -11.21 37.58
CA GLY A 73 -11.81 -12.41 36.77
C GLY A 73 -11.13 -13.56 37.52
N ARG A 74 -10.29 -13.24 38.52
CA ARG A 74 -9.66 -14.23 39.41
C ARG A 74 -10.67 -15.11 40.15
N LYS A 75 -11.88 -14.61 40.43
CA LYS A 75 -12.92 -15.34 41.15
C LYS A 75 -13.62 -16.37 40.26
N ARG A 76 -13.55 -16.21 38.94
CA ARG A 76 -14.16 -17.13 37.96
C ARG A 76 -13.26 -18.32 37.63
N MET A 77 -11.95 -18.19 37.83
CA MET A 77 -10.98 -19.24 37.55
C MET A 77 -10.52 -19.92 38.84
N ARG A 78 -10.80 -21.20 38.99
CA ARG A 78 -10.19 -22.02 40.05
C ARG A 78 -8.76 -22.36 39.65
N MET A 79 -7.81 -21.55 40.13
CA MET A 79 -6.38 -21.80 39.93
C MET A 79 -5.88 -22.79 41.00
N ASP A 80 -5.85 -24.08 40.65
CA ASP A 80 -5.24 -25.11 41.49
C ASP A 80 -3.71 -25.08 41.35
N GLY A 81 -2.97 -25.54 42.37
CA GLY A 81 -1.51 -25.54 42.39
C GLY A 81 -0.91 -26.29 41.20
N ARG A 82 -1.56 -27.39 40.78
CA ARG A 82 -1.14 -28.15 39.59
C ARG A 82 -1.32 -27.37 38.28
N THR A 83 -2.41 -26.62 38.15
CA THR A 83 -2.68 -25.74 37.00
C THR A 83 -1.68 -24.60 36.96
N TYR A 84 -1.38 -24.00 38.12
CA TYR A 84 -0.40 -22.93 38.24
C TYR A 84 1.00 -23.38 37.80
N VAL A 85 1.45 -24.55 38.27
CA VAL A 85 2.76 -25.11 37.90
C VAL A 85 2.83 -25.47 36.42
N ARG A 86 1.75 -26.02 35.84
CA ARG A 86 1.76 -26.48 34.45
C ARG A 86 1.60 -25.34 33.45
N MET A 87 0.86 -24.30 33.79
CA MET A 87 0.46 -23.25 32.85
C MET A 87 1.19 -21.92 33.09
N ILE A 88 1.34 -21.49 34.33
CA ILE A 88 1.89 -20.16 34.64
C ILE A 88 3.41 -20.18 34.79
N ILE A 89 3.97 -21.16 35.50
CA ILE A 89 5.41 -21.20 35.76
C ILE A 89 6.25 -21.21 34.46
N PRO A 90 5.95 -22.05 33.45
CA PRO A 90 6.70 -22.06 32.21
C PRO A 90 6.64 -20.71 31.47
N ILE A 91 5.46 -20.08 31.44
CA ILE A 91 5.29 -18.73 30.85
C ILE A 91 6.16 -17.71 31.59
N GLY A 92 6.17 -17.77 32.93
CA GLY A 92 6.98 -16.89 33.76
C GLY A 92 8.50 -17.07 33.54
N ILE A 93 8.97 -18.31 33.41
CA ILE A 93 10.37 -18.62 33.13
C ILE A 93 10.78 -18.13 31.74
N LEU A 94 9.98 -18.40 30.71
CA LEU A 94 10.24 -17.92 29.35
C LEU A 94 10.24 -16.39 29.29
N TYR A 95 9.34 -15.75 30.04
CA TYR A 95 9.30 -14.30 30.12
C TYR A 95 10.54 -13.72 30.81
N SER A 96 10.95 -14.31 31.94
CA SER A 96 12.21 -13.96 32.60
C SER A 96 13.41 -14.14 31.67
N GLY A 97 13.52 -15.26 30.96
CA GLY A 97 14.58 -15.52 29.99
C GLY A 97 14.64 -14.48 28.87
N SER A 98 13.48 -14.07 28.33
CA SER A 98 13.38 -12.99 27.34
C SER A 98 13.87 -11.65 27.90
N LEU A 99 13.45 -11.27 29.12
CA LEU A 99 13.85 -10.02 29.76
C LEU A 99 15.34 -9.97 30.08
N VAL A 100 15.89 -11.02 30.68
CA VAL A 100 17.31 -11.10 31.01
C VAL A 100 18.16 -10.99 29.75
N CYS A 101 17.89 -11.83 28.75
CA CYS A 101 18.64 -11.82 27.51
C CYS A 101 18.53 -10.46 26.81
N SER A 102 17.33 -9.88 26.69
CA SER A 102 17.16 -8.59 25.99
C SER A 102 17.82 -7.40 26.70
N ASN A 103 17.98 -7.44 28.02
CA ASN A 103 18.59 -6.33 28.76
C ASN A 103 20.11 -6.47 28.88
N ILE A 104 20.64 -7.70 28.94
CA ILE A 104 22.09 -7.96 28.85
C ILE A 104 22.66 -7.44 27.52
N VAL A 105 21.88 -7.52 26.44
CA VAL A 105 22.33 -7.12 25.09
C VAL A 105 22.78 -5.65 25.04
N TYR A 106 22.21 -4.74 25.85
CA TYR A 106 22.63 -3.33 25.91
C TYR A 106 24.09 -3.14 26.35
N LEU A 107 24.70 -4.16 26.97
CA LEU A 107 26.12 -4.13 27.34
C LEU A 107 27.04 -4.43 26.15
N TYR A 108 26.51 -5.03 25.08
CA TYR A 108 27.30 -5.52 23.95
C TYR A 108 26.97 -4.81 22.64
N LEU A 109 25.73 -4.34 22.48
CA LEU A 109 25.21 -3.78 21.22
C LEU A 109 24.60 -2.41 21.46
N ASN A 110 24.71 -1.52 20.47
CA ASN A 110 24.01 -0.24 20.47
C ASN A 110 22.50 -0.43 20.23
N VAL A 111 21.68 0.55 20.64
CA VAL A 111 20.20 0.47 20.56
C VAL A 111 19.70 0.20 19.16
N SER A 112 20.29 0.87 18.16
CA SER A 112 19.94 0.72 16.75
C SER A 112 20.12 -0.73 16.29
N PHE A 113 21.26 -1.33 16.61
CA PHE A 113 21.60 -2.70 16.26
C PHE A 113 20.72 -3.72 16.99
N ILE A 114 20.37 -3.46 18.25
CA ILE A 114 19.37 -4.24 18.99
C ILE A 114 18.01 -4.24 18.27
N GLN A 115 17.56 -3.06 17.83
CA GLN A 115 16.29 -2.94 17.13
C GLN A 115 16.31 -3.63 15.75
N MET A 116 17.46 -3.67 15.07
CA MET A 116 17.64 -4.42 13.82
C MET A 116 17.38 -5.90 14.02
N LEU A 117 18.05 -6.48 15.02
CA LEU A 117 17.91 -7.91 15.30
C LEU A 117 16.48 -8.24 15.72
N LYS A 118 15.78 -7.34 16.42
CA LYS A 118 14.37 -7.52 16.79
C LYS A 118 13.42 -7.56 15.58
N ALA A 119 13.81 -7.04 14.42
CA ALA A 119 13.02 -7.20 13.19
C ALA A 119 12.95 -8.67 12.71
N CYS A 120 13.81 -9.57 13.23
CA CYS A 120 13.66 -11.01 13.01
C CYS A 120 12.53 -11.67 13.82
N GLY A 121 11.96 -10.96 14.81
CA GLY A 121 10.91 -11.47 15.70
C GLY A 121 9.75 -12.18 14.99
N PRO A 122 9.15 -11.60 13.92
CA PRO A 122 8.06 -12.24 13.19
C PRO A 122 8.40 -13.62 12.61
N ILE A 123 9.65 -13.83 12.17
CA ILE A 123 10.11 -15.12 11.63
C ILE A 123 10.11 -16.16 12.74
N VAL A 124 10.75 -15.83 13.87
CA VAL A 124 10.89 -16.72 15.02
C VAL A 124 9.51 -17.07 15.58
N THR A 125 8.61 -16.09 15.66
CA THR A 125 7.22 -16.31 16.13
C THR A 125 6.39 -17.12 15.15
N LEU A 126 6.54 -16.94 13.84
CA LEU A 126 5.86 -17.78 12.85
C LEU A 126 6.32 -19.24 12.95
N LEU A 127 7.63 -19.47 12.95
CA LEU A 127 8.20 -20.82 13.08
C LEU A 127 7.78 -21.49 14.38
N THR A 128 7.78 -20.73 15.49
CA THR A 128 7.29 -21.23 16.79
C THR A 128 5.79 -21.56 16.72
N SER A 129 4.99 -20.72 16.07
CA SER A 129 3.55 -20.98 15.92
C SER A 129 3.26 -22.24 15.09
N TRP A 130 4.09 -22.54 14.09
CA TRP A 130 4.02 -23.80 13.34
C TRP A 130 4.45 -25.00 14.18
N ALA A 131 5.55 -24.89 14.92
CA ALA A 131 6.02 -25.95 15.80
C ALA A 131 4.98 -26.34 16.86
N TRP A 132 4.29 -25.34 17.42
CA TRP A 132 3.19 -25.53 18.38
C TRP A 132 1.84 -25.86 17.72
N HIS A 133 1.79 -26.02 16.38
CA HIS A 133 0.58 -26.31 15.60
C HIS A 133 -0.57 -25.32 15.79
N VAL A 134 -0.25 -24.07 16.15
CA VAL A 134 -1.25 -22.99 16.30
C VAL A 134 -1.68 -22.43 14.94
N LYS A 135 -0.82 -22.52 13.91
CA LYS A 135 -1.09 -22.05 12.55
C LYS A 135 -0.59 -23.06 11.52
N THR A 136 -1.27 -23.20 10.39
CA THR A 136 -0.83 -24.08 9.30
C THR A 136 0.35 -23.48 8.52
N PRO A 137 1.30 -24.31 8.06
CA PRO A 137 2.39 -23.86 7.20
C PRO A 137 1.87 -23.36 5.84
N SER A 138 2.37 -22.22 5.39
CA SER A 138 2.10 -21.66 4.05
C SER A 138 3.40 -21.18 3.43
N LEU A 139 3.68 -21.65 2.21
CA LEU A 139 4.89 -21.30 1.46
C LEU A 139 4.96 -19.79 1.14
N GLU A 140 3.82 -19.18 0.85
CA GLU A 140 3.72 -17.73 0.61
C GLU A 140 4.07 -16.93 1.88
N SER A 141 3.56 -17.35 3.04
CA SER A 141 3.91 -16.73 4.32
C SER A 141 5.40 -16.93 4.65
N PHE A 142 5.97 -18.08 4.31
CA PHE A 142 7.39 -18.37 4.51
C PHE A 142 8.29 -17.47 3.67
N LEU A 143 8.02 -17.35 2.36
CA LEU A 143 8.83 -16.58 1.43
C LEU A 143 8.80 -15.07 1.74
N ASN A 144 7.62 -14.53 2.07
CA ASN A 144 7.48 -13.12 2.45
C ASN A 144 8.28 -12.79 3.73
N ILE A 145 8.36 -13.74 4.66
CA ILE A 145 9.07 -13.59 5.93
C ILE A 145 10.57 -13.86 5.78
N LEU A 146 10.97 -14.70 4.83
CA LEU A 146 12.36 -14.90 4.42
C LEU A 146 12.96 -13.63 3.80
N LEU A 147 12.17 -12.89 3.02
CA LEU A 147 12.57 -11.60 2.47
C LEU A 147 12.87 -10.58 3.57
N ILE A 148 12.05 -10.55 4.64
CA ILE A 148 12.29 -9.72 5.84
C ILE A 148 13.55 -10.20 6.58
N ALA A 149 13.81 -11.51 6.64
CA ALA A 149 15.03 -12.05 7.24
C ALA A 149 16.29 -11.59 6.50
N PHE A 150 16.25 -11.62 5.16
CA PHE A 150 17.37 -11.24 4.31
C PHE A 150 17.69 -9.75 4.41
N SER A 151 16.68 -8.88 4.49
CA SER A 151 16.91 -7.44 4.65
C SER A 151 17.54 -7.09 6.00
N VAL A 152 17.24 -7.85 7.06
CA VAL A 152 17.89 -7.70 8.38
C VAL A 152 19.34 -8.18 8.32
N ALA A 153 19.63 -9.32 7.68
CA ALA A 153 20.99 -9.80 7.51
C ALA A 153 21.86 -8.79 6.74
N LEU A 154 21.30 -8.16 5.70
CA LEU A 154 21.96 -7.10 4.94
C LEU A 154 22.24 -5.87 5.81
N ALA A 155 21.28 -5.46 6.64
CA ALA A 155 21.45 -4.33 7.54
C ALA A 155 22.55 -4.62 8.60
N VAL A 156 22.57 -5.84 9.14
CA VAL A 156 23.54 -6.29 10.15
C VAL A 156 24.97 -6.29 9.63
N ALA A 157 25.17 -6.61 8.35
CA ALA A 157 26.49 -6.58 7.69
C ALA A 157 27.11 -5.17 7.62
N GLY A 158 26.30 -4.12 7.79
CA GLY A 158 26.75 -2.73 7.77
C GLY A 158 27.06 -2.13 9.14
N GLU A 159 27.06 -2.91 10.22
CA GLU A 159 27.32 -2.42 11.59
C GLU A 159 28.83 -2.35 11.91
N VAL A 160 29.24 -1.26 12.54
CA VAL A 160 30.65 -0.98 12.85
C VAL A 160 31.04 -1.56 14.22
N GLN A 161 30.08 -1.69 15.15
CA GLN A 161 30.28 -2.26 16.49
C GLN A 161 29.58 -3.62 16.62
N PHE A 162 30.17 -4.63 15.99
CA PHE A 162 29.61 -5.96 15.91
C PHE A 162 30.13 -6.86 17.05
N SER A 163 29.24 -7.39 17.89
CA SER A 163 29.57 -8.39 18.92
C SER A 163 28.70 -9.64 18.76
N TRP A 164 29.33 -10.76 18.44
CA TRP A 164 28.67 -12.07 18.32
C TRP A 164 27.92 -12.48 19.58
N LEU A 165 28.48 -12.18 20.75
CA LEU A 165 27.87 -12.50 22.02
C LEU A 165 26.55 -11.74 22.22
N GLY A 166 26.54 -10.44 21.88
CA GLY A 166 25.33 -9.63 21.89
C GLY A 166 24.26 -10.13 20.90
N VAL A 167 24.67 -10.53 19.69
CA VAL A 167 23.76 -11.10 18.70
C VAL A 167 23.12 -12.39 19.20
N ILE A 168 23.90 -13.29 19.81
CA ILE A 168 23.41 -14.55 20.37
C ILE A 168 22.39 -14.29 21.47
N TYR A 169 22.68 -13.41 22.43
CA TYR A 169 21.73 -13.06 23.49
C TYR A 169 20.44 -12.45 22.92
N GLN A 170 20.54 -11.62 21.88
CA GLN A 170 19.37 -11.00 21.26
C GLN A 170 18.51 -12.03 20.51
N LEU A 171 19.12 -12.97 19.79
CA LEU A 171 18.39 -14.06 19.13
C LEU A 171 17.75 -15.01 20.16
N ALA A 172 18.47 -15.34 21.24
CA ALA A 172 17.93 -16.13 22.35
C ALA A 172 16.71 -15.46 22.99
N SER A 173 16.79 -14.13 23.22
CA SER A 173 15.64 -13.34 23.70
C SER A 173 14.42 -13.47 22.79
N LEU A 174 14.59 -13.44 21.46
CA LEU A 174 13.48 -13.59 20.52
C LEU A 174 12.84 -14.98 20.57
N VAL A 175 13.64 -16.04 20.76
CA VAL A 175 13.12 -17.40 20.91
C VAL A 175 12.31 -17.53 22.20
N PHE A 176 12.81 -17.00 23.32
CA PHE A 176 12.06 -16.99 24.58
C PHE A 176 10.75 -16.20 24.45
N ASP A 177 10.79 -15.01 23.84
CA ASP A 177 9.62 -14.17 23.67
C ASP A 177 8.58 -14.81 22.73
N ALA A 178 9.01 -15.43 21.63
CA ALA A 178 8.12 -16.14 20.71
C ALA A 178 7.38 -17.30 21.39
N ASN A 179 8.09 -18.15 22.13
CA ASN A 179 7.47 -19.26 22.86
C ASN A 179 6.51 -18.76 23.94
N ARG A 180 6.91 -17.74 24.71
CA ARG A 180 6.04 -17.09 25.69
C ARG A 180 4.76 -16.55 25.04
N LEU A 181 4.87 -15.83 23.93
CA LEU A 181 3.72 -15.24 23.24
C LEU A 181 2.75 -16.30 22.73
N VAL A 182 3.26 -17.38 22.12
CA VAL A 182 2.43 -18.50 21.64
C VAL A 182 1.74 -19.20 22.81
N MET A 183 2.43 -19.45 23.91
CA MET A 183 1.82 -20.05 25.10
C MET A 183 0.74 -19.17 25.75
N ILE A 184 0.98 -17.85 25.84
CA ILE A 184 -0.05 -16.91 26.33
C ILE A 184 -1.25 -16.89 25.36
N GLN A 185 -1.02 -16.94 24.05
CA GLN A 185 -2.11 -16.97 23.07
C GLN A 185 -2.97 -18.24 23.21
N ILE A 186 -2.34 -19.41 23.42
CA ILE A 186 -3.06 -20.66 23.69
C ILE A 186 -3.87 -20.52 25.00
N LEU A 187 -3.27 -19.96 26.06
CA LEU A 187 -3.94 -19.73 27.34
C LEU A 187 -5.18 -18.82 27.23
N LEU A 188 -5.15 -17.85 26.32
CA LEU A 188 -6.22 -16.86 26.11
C LEU A 188 -7.25 -17.29 25.05
N SER A 189 -6.99 -18.35 24.28
CA SER A 189 -7.89 -18.87 23.24
C SER A 189 -9.11 -19.60 23.84
N ASP A 190 -10.20 -19.79 23.07
CA ASP A 190 -11.49 -20.30 23.56
C ASP A 190 -11.45 -21.72 24.21
N GLU A 191 -10.42 -22.53 23.93
CA GLU A 191 -10.18 -23.82 24.60
C GLU A 191 -9.39 -23.70 25.91
N GLY A 192 -8.72 -22.57 26.12
CA GLY A 192 -8.05 -22.18 27.37
C GLY A 192 -9.03 -21.53 28.35
N GLN A 193 -8.76 -21.60 29.66
CA GLN A 193 -9.53 -20.84 30.63
C GLN A 193 -9.50 -19.36 30.23
N LYS A 194 -10.63 -18.76 29.85
CA LYS A 194 -10.75 -17.34 29.47
C LYS A 194 -10.21 -16.44 30.58
N MET A 195 -8.91 -16.24 30.57
CA MET A 195 -8.16 -15.54 31.59
C MET A 195 -8.07 -14.09 31.17
N ASP A 196 -8.53 -13.18 32.04
CA ASP A 196 -8.34 -11.76 31.79
C ASP A 196 -6.84 -11.44 31.72
N PRO A 197 -6.36 -10.62 30.77
CA PRO A 197 -4.93 -10.41 30.60
C PRO A 197 -4.21 -9.82 31.82
N LEU A 198 -4.90 -9.00 32.62
CA LEU A 198 -4.37 -8.47 33.87
C LEU A 198 -4.25 -9.55 34.96
N VAL A 199 -5.10 -10.58 34.90
CA VAL A 199 -5.02 -11.77 35.77
C VAL A 199 -3.82 -12.64 35.37
N THR A 200 -3.52 -12.75 34.07
CA THR A 200 -2.29 -13.41 33.60
C THR A 200 -1.03 -12.71 34.13
N LEU A 201 -1.00 -11.37 34.11
CA LEU A 201 0.10 -10.60 34.69
C LEU A 201 0.21 -10.82 36.21
N TYR A 202 -0.92 -10.82 36.93
CA TYR A 202 -0.96 -11.09 38.38
C TYR A 202 -0.31 -12.44 38.75
N TYR A 203 -0.57 -13.49 37.97
CA TYR A 203 -0.03 -14.82 38.25
C TYR A 203 1.42 -15.01 37.76
N SER A 204 1.80 -14.37 36.64
CA SER A 204 3.12 -14.56 36.03
C SER A 204 4.20 -13.61 36.61
N ALA A 205 3.86 -12.40 37.03
CA ALA A 205 4.83 -11.41 37.53
C ALA A 205 5.66 -11.90 38.74
N PRO A 206 5.09 -12.59 39.75
CA PRO A 206 5.87 -13.12 40.87
C PRO A 206 6.90 -14.17 40.44
N VAL A 207 6.52 -15.07 39.53
CA VAL A 207 7.43 -16.09 38.98
C VAL A 207 8.57 -15.43 38.24
N CYS A 208 8.26 -14.41 37.43
CA CYS A 208 9.25 -13.64 36.69
C CYS A 208 10.20 -12.92 37.64
N ALA A 209 9.67 -12.24 38.67
CA ALA A 209 10.46 -11.51 39.65
C ALA A 209 11.41 -12.45 40.40
N PHE A 210 10.92 -13.61 40.84
CA PHE A 210 11.74 -14.62 41.50
C PHE A 210 12.83 -15.16 40.56
N THR A 211 12.49 -15.51 39.32
CA THR A 211 13.45 -16.06 38.35
C THR A 211 14.53 -15.02 37.99
N ASN A 212 14.13 -13.78 37.72
CA ASN A 212 15.07 -12.68 37.47
C ASN A 212 15.95 -12.42 38.69
N PHE A 213 15.39 -12.43 39.90
CA PHE A 213 16.15 -12.24 41.13
C PHE A 213 17.20 -13.34 41.33
N MET A 214 16.84 -14.61 41.07
CA MET A 214 17.81 -15.71 41.12
C MET A 214 18.96 -15.49 40.14
N ILE A 215 18.68 -15.05 38.92
CA ILE A 215 19.72 -14.75 37.94
C ILE A 215 20.57 -13.57 38.40
N ALA A 216 19.94 -12.47 38.83
CA ALA A 216 20.62 -11.29 39.38
C ALA A 216 21.51 -11.66 40.56
N PHE A 217 21.10 -12.62 41.40
CA PHE A 217 21.84 -13.08 42.57
C PHE A 217 23.20 -13.65 42.18
N TYR A 218 23.25 -14.40 41.08
CA TYR A 218 24.49 -14.99 40.58
C TYR A 218 25.33 -14.03 39.73
N THR A 219 24.72 -13.03 39.10
CA THR A 219 25.40 -12.15 38.13
C THR A 219 25.75 -10.77 38.69
N GLU A 220 24.76 -10.00 39.15
CA GLU A 220 24.86 -8.56 39.40
C GLU A 220 24.91 -8.19 40.89
N LEU A 221 24.21 -8.95 41.74
CA LEU A 221 24.08 -8.67 43.18
C LEU A 221 25.41 -8.71 43.93
N ARG A 222 26.42 -9.41 43.41
CA ARG A 222 27.76 -9.44 44.00
C ARG A 222 28.52 -8.12 43.85
N GLY A 223 28.19 -7.32 42.83
CA GLY A 223 28.78 -6.00 42.59
C GLY A 223 27.91 -4.83 43.06
N PHE A 224 26.67 -5.10 43.45
CA PHE A 224 25.68 -4.07 43.74
C PHE A 224 25.91 -3.36 45.08
N SER A 225 25.94 -2.02 45.06
CA SER A 225 25.99 -1.17 46.25
C SER A 225 24.70 -0.35 46.40
N TRP A 226 24.22 -0.22 47.65
CA TRP A 226 23.04 0.59 47.96
C TRP A 226 23.24 2.10 47.75
N SER A 227 24.48 2.58 47.69
CA SER A 227 24.80 3.99 47.38
C SER A 227 24.27 4.40 45.99
N VAL A 228 24.31 3.48 45.04
CA VAL A 228 23.86 3.69 43.65
C VAL A 228 22.36 4.01 43.59
N VAL A 229 21.54 3.43 44.48
CA VAL A 229 20.10 3.73 44.57
C VAL A 229 19.86 5.16 45.04
N GLY A 230 20.69 5.64 45.97
CA GLY A 230 20.62 7.02 46.47
C GLY A 230 20.98 8.04 45.39
N GLU A 231 22.01 7.77 44.60
CA GLU A 231 22.51 8.64 43.53
C GLU A 231 21.57 8.70 42.32
N THR A 232 21.02 7.56 41.88
CA THR A 232 20.01 7.53 40.83
C THR A 232 18.69 8.17 41.26
N GLY A 233 18.40 8.12 42.56
CA GLY A 233 17.20 8.68 43.16
C GLY A 233 16.02 7.70 43.13
N PHE A 234 15.41 7.47 44.29
CA PHE A 234 14.28 6.54 44.43
C PHE A 234 13.07 6.92 43.56
N GLY A 235 12.79 8.23 43.40
CA GLY A 235 11.70 8.71 42.55
C GLY A 235 11.87 8.34 41.07
N VAL A 236 13.11 8.35 40.58
CA VAL A 236 13.45 7.95 39.20
C VAL A 236 13.21 6.46 39.01
N LEU A 237 13.69 5.63 39.94
CA LEU A 237 13.51 4.18 39.90
C LEU A 237 12.03 3.79 40.03
N LEU A 238 11.25 4.50 40.86
CA LEU A 238 9.81 4.29 40.98
C LEU A 238 9.08 4.67 39.69
N ALA A 239 9.40 5.81 39.09
CA ALA A 239 8.83 6.24 37.81
C ALA A 239 9.17 5.25 36.68
N ASN A 240 10.42 4.79 36.64
CA ASN A 240 10.88 3.80 35.67
C ASN A 240 10.14 2.45 35.82
N ALA A 241 9.90 1.99 37.06
CA ALA A 241 9.10 0.80 37.31
C ALA A 241 7.61 0.97 36.97
N ALA A 242 7.04 2.15 37.20
CA ALA A 242 5.66 2.45 36.81
C ALA A 242 5.49 2.42 35.28
N VAL A 243 6.46 2.95 34.54
CA VAL A 243 6.53 2.86 33.07
C VAL A 243 6.60 1.40 32.61
N GLY A 244 7.47 0.59 33.23
CA GLY A 244 7.58 -0.85 32.94
C GLY A 244 6.29 -1.62 33.26
N PHE A 245 5.59 -1.26 34.32
CA PHE A 245 4.28 -1.82 34.65
C PHE A 245 3.23 -1.51 33.56
N MET A 246 3.15 -0.26 33.10
CA MET A 246 2.24 0.14 32.03
C MET A 246 2.55 -0.56 30.70
N LEU A 247 3.82 -0.80 30.39
CA LEU A 247 4.22 -1.63 29.26
C LEU A 247 3.64 -3.04 29.40
N ASN A 248 3.78 -3.68 30.56
CA ASN A 248 3.30 -5.03 30.78
C ASN A 248 1.77 -5.11 30.67
N VAL A 249 1.04 -4.16 31.25
CA VAL A 249 -0.42 -4.06 31.10
C VAL A 249 -0.81 -3.94 29.62
N SER A 250 -0.16 -3.04 28.88
CA SER A 250 -0.43 -2.83 27.45
C SER A 250 -0.13 -4.09 26.61
N ILE A 251 0.95 -4.82 26.90
CA ILE A 251 1.29 -6.09 26.24
C ILE A 251 0.16 -7.11 26.42
N PHE A 252 -0.24 -7.35 27.67
CA PHE A 252 -1.25 -8.36 27.97
C PHE A 252 -2.61 -7.99 27.37
N VAL A 253 -3.04 -6.73 27.48
CA VAL A 253 -4.29 -6.25 26.87
C VAL A 253 -4.29 -6.42 25.35
N LEU A 254 -3.14 -6.22 24.69
CA LEU A 254 -3.02 -6.34 23.25
C LEU A 254 -3.03 -7.82 22.80
N ILE A 255 -2.34 -8.72 23.51
CA ILE A 255 -2.35 -10.16 23.19
C ILE A 255 -3.76 -10.74 23.34
N GLY A 256 -4.54 -10.28 24.33
CA GLY A 256 -5.94 -10.69 24.47
C GLY A 256 -6.85 -10.28 23.31
N LYS A 257 -6.40 -9.38 22.43
CA LYS A 257 -7.17 -8.84 21.30
C LYS A 257 -6.53 -9.10 19.93
N THR A 258 -5.31 -9.63 19.88
CA THR A 258 -4.53 -9.79 18.64
C THR A 258 -3.74 -11.10 18.66
N SER A 259 -3.29 -11.59 17.51
CA SER A 259 -2.42 -12.79 17.48
C SER A 259 -0.98 -12.45 17.87
N GLY A 260 -0.24 -13.42 18.41
CA GLY A 260 1.19 -13.24 18.72
C GLY A 260 2.00 -12.82 17.48
N LEU A 261 1.65 -13.34 16.31
CA LEU A 261 2.23 -12.93 15.03
C LEU A 261 1.93 -11.46 14.72
N THR A 262 0.67 -11.02 14.86
CA THR A 262 0.29 -9.61 14.67
C THR A 262 1.10 -8.69 15.57
N MET A 263 1.28 -9.06 16.84
CA MET A 263 2.07 -8.27 17.80
C MET A 263 3.54 -8.13 17.38
N THR A 264 4.15 -9.22 16.90
CA THR A 264 5.53 -9.16 16.39
C THR A 264 5.66 -8.35 15.10
N LEU A 265 4.66 -8.36 14.21
CA LEU A 265 4.67 -7.54 13.00
C LEU A 265 4.55 -6.05 13.32
N VAL A 266 3.65 -5.68 14.22
CA VAL A 266 3.46 -4.29 14.69
C VAL A 266 4.72 -3.77 15.42
N SER A 267 5.58 -4.67 15.91
CA SER A 267 6.88 -4.29 16.50
C SER A 267 7.86 -3.72 15.48
N VAL A 268 7.75 -4.05 14.20
CA VAL A 268 8.74 -3.63 13.18
C VAL A 268 8.68 -2.11 12.91
N PRO A 269 7.51 -1.48 12.66
CA PRO A 269 7.43 -0.02 12.55
C PRO A 269 7.82 0.68 13.86
N LYS A 270 7.47 0.09 15.01
CA LYS A 270 7.88 0.56 16.33
C LYS A 270 9.41 0.62 16.47
N ASN A 271 10.10 -0.44 16.06
CA ASN A 271 11.56 -0.54 16.14
C ASN A 271 12.24 0.51 15.23
N ILE A 272 11.69 0.74 14.02
CA ILE A 272 12.17 1.78 13.10
C ILE A 272 12.02 3.18 13.72
N LEU A 273 10.86 3.48 14.32
CA LEU A 273 10.65 4.74 15.02
C LEU A 273 11.68 4.94 16.14
N LEU A 274 11.96 3.87 16.91
CA LEU A 274 12.93 3.91 17.99
C LEU A 274 14.37 4.13 17.49
N ILE A 275 14.73 3.59 16.33
CA ILE A 275 16.03 3.85 15.68
C ILE A 275 16.14 5.33 15.32
N VAL A 276 15.11 5.92 14.70
CA VAL A 276 15.08 7.36 14.39
C VAL A 276 15.23 8.21 15.65
N CYS A 277 14.47 7.90 16.71
CA CYS A 277 14.62 8.57 18.00
C CYS A 277 16.04 8.40 18.56
N SER A 278 16.66 7.23 18.42
CA SER A 278 18.02 6.99 18.89
C SER A 278 19.05 7.85 18.16
N VAL A 279 18.89 8.03 16.85
CA VAL A 279 19.74 8.91 16.04
C VAL A 279 19.61 10.36 16.48
N VAL A 280 18.37 10.81 16.70
CA VAL A 280 18.09 12.21 17.09
C VAL A 280 18.60 12.50 18.50
N ILE A 281 18.39 11.58 19.44
CA ILE A 281 18.70 11.82 20.86
C ILE A 281 20.20 11.62 21.15
N TRP A 282 20.82 10.57 20.59
CA TRP A 282 22.22 10.19 20.92
C TRP A 282 23.19 10.37 19.75
N GLY A 283 22.75 10.84 18.58
CA GLY A 283 23.64 11.03 17.43
C GLY A 283 24.24 9.72 16.90
N THR A 284 23.57 8.58 17.09
CA THR A 284 24.10 7.28 16.65
C THR A 284 24.31 7.26 15.13
N GLN A 285 25.52 6.90 14.70
CA GLN A 285 25.84 6.80 13.28
C GLN A 285 25.17 5.56 12.67
N ILE A 286 24.42 5.76 11.58
CA ILE A 286 23.81 4.69 10.81
C ILE A 286 24.47 4.67 9.43
N THR A 287 24.89 3.49 8.98
CA THR A 287 25.50 3.33 7.66
C THR A 287 24.44 3.35 6.55
N SER A 288 24.85 3.72 5.33
CA SER A 288 23.94 3.72 4.18
C SER A 288 23.35 2.33 3.89
N LEU A 289 24.11 1.27 4.18
CA LEU A 289 23.66 -0.12 4.03
C LEU A 289 22.55 -0.46 5.04
N GLN A 290 22.65 0.04 6.27
CA GLN A 290 21.61 -0.12 7.29
C GLN A 290 20.32 0.57 6.86
N MET A 291 20.39 1.80 6.35
CA MET A 291 19.21 2.53 5.85
C MET A 291 18.48 1.76 4.74
N VAL A 292 19.22 1.17 3.80
CA VAL A 292 18.66 0.36 2.71
C VAL A 292 17.98 -0.90 3.27
N GLY A 293 18.63 -1.60 4.20
CA GLY A 293 18.05 -2.79 4.84
C GLY A 293 16.72 -2.50 5.54
N TYR A 294 16.60 -1.37 6.25
CA TYR A 294 15.34 -0.97 6.90
C TYR A 294 14.25 -0.58 5.93
N ALA A 295 14.59 0.12 4.84
CA ALA A 295 13.61 0.48 3.81
C ALA A 295 12.99 -0.80 3.21
N ILE A 296 13.83 -1.79 2.91
CA ILE A 296 13.38 -3.09 2.38
C ILE A 296 12.55 -3.85 3.44
N ALA A 297 12.98 -3.87 4.70
CA ALA A 297 12.23 -4.52 5.79
C ALA A 297 10.84 -3.89 6.02
N LEU A 298 10.73 -2.55 5.99
CA LEU A 298 9.47 -1.83 6.14
C LEU A 298 8.52 -2.11 4.97
N LEU A 299 9.04 -2.10 3.74
CA LEU A 299 8.26 -2.39 2.54
C LEU A 299 7.78 -3.85 2.52
N GLY A 300 8.66 -4.80 2.85
CA GLY A 300 8.31 -6.22 2.97
C GLY A 300 7.25 -6.48 4.03
N LEU A 301 7.33 -5.78 5.17
CA LEU A 301 6.32 -5.86 6.22
C LEU A 301 4.98 -5.24 5.81
N LEU A 302 5.00 -4.06 5.19
CA LEU A 302 3.78 -3.42 4.68
C LEU A 302 3.06 -4.36 3.69
N TYR A 303 3.82 -4.95 2.77
CA TYR A 303 3.33 -5.95 1.83
C TYR A 303 2.69 -7.14 2.53
N TYR A 304 3.35 -7.70 3.55
CA TYR A 304 2.84 -8.84 4.33
C TYR A 304 1.59 -8.50 5.16
N SER A 305 1.59 -7.36 5.86
CA SER A 305 0.57 -7.02 6.87
C SER A 305 -0.74 -6.53 6.26
N LEU A 306 -0.67 -5.80 5.14
CA LEU A 306 -1.85 -5.17 4.53
C LEU A 306 -2.34 -5.97 3.32
N GLY A 307 -1.47 -6.76 2.70
CA GLY A 307 -1.73 -7.31 1.37
C GLY A 307 -1.83 -6.19 0.34
N TRP A 308 -1.46 -6.50 -0.90
CA TRP A 308 -1.39 -5.49 -1.96
C TRP A 308 -2.71 -4.70 -2.16
N ALA A 309 -3.86 -5.35 -1.95
CA ALA A 309 -5.18 -4.74 -2.11
C ALA A 309 -5.51 -3.66 -1.05
N THR A 310 -5.15 -3.87 0.22
CA THR A 310 -5.50 -2.93 1.30
C THR A 310 -4.56 -1.74 1.36
N ILE A 311 -3.28 -1.92 1.00
CA ILE A 311 -2.32 -0.80 0.84
C ILE A 311 -2.83 0.18 -0.21
N ARG A 312 -3.35 -0.37 -1.32
CA ARG A 312 -3.95 0.42 -2.40
C ARG A 312 -5.21 1.15 -1.92
N GLY A 313 -6.10 0.46 -1.21
CA GLY A 313 -7.32 1.07 -0.65
C GLY A 313 -7.07 2.14 0.42
N ALA A 314 -6.05 2.01 1.27
CA ALA A 314 -5.69 3.02 2.25
C ALA A 314 -5.05 4.27 1.61
N TYR A 315 -4.25 4.07 0.55
CA TYR A 315 -3.74 5.14 -0.30
C TYR A 315 -4.89 5.91 -0.97
N ASP A 316 -5.86 5.18 -1.54
CA ASP A 316 -7.03 5.76 -2.19
C ASP A 316 -7.95 6.49 -1.19
N ALA A 317 -8.16 5.96 0.02
CA ALA A 317 -8.97 6.59 1.07
C ALA A 317 -8.32 7.85 1.67
N GLY A 318 -7.00 7.84 1.86
CA GLY A 318 -6.23 9.01 2.29
C GLY A 318 -6.26 10.14 1.25
N TYR A 319 -6.20 9.76 -0.03
CA TYR A 319 -6.32 10.67 -1.16
C TYR A 319 -7.72 11.30 -1.25
N VAL A 320 -8.79 10.51 -1.09
CA VAL A 320 -10.18 11.00 -1.07
C VAL A 320 -10.43 11.97 0.09
N ARG A 321 -9.84 11.75 1.27
CA ARG A 321 -10.03 12.63 2.45
C ARG A 321 -9.28 13.96 2.31
N LEU A 322 -8.13 13.96 1.63
CA LEU A 322 -7.38 15.18 1.28
C LEU A 322 -8.12 16.00 0.22
N VAL A 323 -8.65 15.34 -0.81
CA VAL A 323 -9.43 15.99 -1.87
C VAL A 323 -10.78 16.50 -1.34
N GLY A 324 -11.46 15.77 -0.45
CA GLY A 324 -12.71 16.21 0.18
C GLY A 324 -12.55 17.46 1.06
N ARG A 325 -11.42 17.59 1.78
CA ARG A 325 -11.07 18.81 2.54
C ARG A 325 -10.75 20.00 1.64
N GLN A 326 -10.30 19.78 0.40
CA GLN A 326 -10.13 20.84 -0.59
C GLN A 326 -11.46 21.26 -1.19
N VAL A 327 -12.39 20.33 -1.44
CA VAL A 327 -13.75 20.63 -1.93
C VAL A 327 -14.56 21.43 -0.91
N GLU A 328 -14.55 21.08 0.39
CA GLU A 328 -15.20 21.88 1.45
C GLU A 328 -14.61 23.30 1.59
N ARG A 329 -13.35 23.50 1.21
CA ARG A 329 -12.70 24.82 1.21
C ARG A 329 -13.15 25.68 0.04
N VAL A 330 -13.34 25.06 -1.14
CA VAL A 330 -13.83 25.71 -2.36
C VAL A 330 -15.31 26.05 -2.24
N GLU A 331 -16.15 25.18 -1.67
CA GLU A 331 -17.58 25.49 -1.42
C GLU A 331 -17.75 26.67 -0.45
N LYS A 332 -16.89 26.79 0.57
CA LYS A 332 -16.90 27.94 1.49
C LYS A 332 -16.41 29.25 0.86
N GLU A 333 -15.56 29.19 -0.16
CA GLU A 333 -15.13 30.36 -0.92
C GLU A 333 -16.16 30.76 -1.98
N GLU A 334 -16.93 29.82 -2.55
CA GLU A 334 -18.06 30.10 -3.45
C GLU A 334 -19.25 30.75 -2.71
N ASP A 335 -19.57 30.31 -1.49
CA ASP A 335 -20.66 30.91 -0.67
C ASP A 335 -20.37 32.36 -0.22
N LEU A 336 -19.09 32.76 -0.17
CA LEU A 336 -18.68 34.15 0.15
C LEU A 336 -18.62 35.06 -1.09
N GLY A 337 -18.69 34.50 -2.30
CA GLY A 337 -18.57 35.22 -3.57
C GLY A 337 -19.89 35.52 -4.27
N ALA A 338 -21.02 35.00 -3.79
CA ALA A 338 -22.32 35.21 -4.42
C ALA A 338 -22.98 36.52 -3.95
N ALA A 339 -22.95 37.56 -4.80
CA ALA A 339 -23.73 38.77 -4.61
C ALA A 339 -25.25 38.49 -4.68
N PRO A 340 -26.08 39.11 -3.82
CA PRO A 340 -27.50 38.77 -3.74
C PRO A 340 -28.27 39.39 -4.91
N SER A 341 -28.81 38.55 -5.81
CA SER A 341 -29.80 38.98 -6.82
C SER A 341 -31.21 38.94 -6.25
N GLU A 342 -31.91 40.06 -6.37
CA GLU A 342 -33.30 40.28 -5.97
C GLU A 342 -34.28 39.29 -6.63
N ARG A 343 -35.10 38.61 -5.81
CA ARG A 343 -36.45 38.15 -6.19
C ARG A 343 -37.43 38.29 -5.03
N SER A 344 -38.59 38.82 -5.37
CA SER A 344 -39.75 39.17 -4.55
C SER A 344 -40.59 37.96 -4.11
N PRO A 345 -41.51 38.12 -3.13
CA PRO A 345 -42.00 37.04 -2.28
C PRO A 345 -43.28 36.38 -2.83
N GLY A 346 -43.40 35.06 -2.68
CA GLY A 346 -44.65 34.38 -3.05
C GLY A 346 -44.70 32.89 -2.75
N SER A 347 -45.55 32.55 -1.79
CA SER A 347 -46.17 31.23 -1.51
C SER A 347 -45.31 30.14 -0.88
N GLY A 348 -45.57 29.91 0.40
CA GLY A 348 -45.14 28.72 1.11
C GLY A 348 -45.98 27.51 0.74
N SER A 349 -45.32 26.36 0.59
CA SER A 349 -45.94 25.07 0.81
C SER A 349 -44.93 24.13 1.47
N ARG A 350 -45.40 23.55 2.57
CA ARG A 350 -44.69 22.69 3.50
C ARG A 350 -44.70 21.28 2.90
N MET A 351 -43.56 20.76 2.45
CA MET A 351 -43.47 19.36 1.98
C MET A 351 -42.44 18.57 2.79
N SER A 352 -42.98 17.56 3.45
CA SER A 352 -42.35 16.54 4.30
C SER A 352 -41.32 15.72 3.55
N ARG A 353 -40.15 15.51 4.17
CA ARG A 353 -39.10 14.60 3.72
C ARG A 353 -39.54 13.13 3.90
N GLY A 354 -40.02 12.51 2.83
CA GLY A 354 -40.05 11.06 2.69
C GLY A 354 -38.70 10.59 2.14
N TRP A 355 -37.98 9.76 2.90
CA TRP A 355 -36.80 9.06 2.40
C TRP A 355 -37.27 7.85 1.57
N ASP A 356 -37.12 7.93 0.25
CA ASP A 356 -37.36 6.83 -0.68
C ASP A 356 -36.33 5.71 -0.45
N ARG A 357 -36.83 4.54 -0.03
CA ARG A 357 -36.07 3.31 0.24
C ARG A 357 -35.84 2.46 -1.02
N ASN A 358 -35.48 3.06 -2.15
CA ASN A 358 -35.30 2.32 -3.42
C ASN A 358 -33.84 2.27 -3.94
N CYS A 359 -32.86 2.74 -3.18
CA CYS A 359 -31.45 2.77 -3.62
C CYS A 359 -30.65 1.49 -3.29
N THR A 360 -31.24 0.51 -2.59
CA THR A 360 -30.55 -0.71 -2.13
C THR A 360 -30.71 -1.93 -3.06
N ASP A 361 -31.58 -1.88 -4.08
CA ASP A 361 -31.89 -3.02 -4.97
C ASP A 361 -30.98 -3.13 -6.22
N GLN A 362 -30.15 -2.11 -6.52
CA GLN A 362 -29.30 -2.13 -7.72
C GLN A 362 -28.01 -2.95 -7.58
N ARG A 363 -27.51 -3.19 -6.36
CA ARG A 363 -26.28 -3.97 -6.14
C ARG A 363 -26.48 -5.49 -6.30
N GLY A 364 -27.69 -5.99 -6.05
CA GLY A 364 -28.02 -7.42 -6.19
C GLY A 364 -28.07 -7.88 -7.64
N ARG A 365 -28.74 -7.10 -8.51
CA ARG A 365 -28.81 -7.39 -9.96
C ARG A 365 -27.44 -7.28 -10.67
N LEU A 366 -26.48 -6.60 -10.04
CA LEU A 366 -25.11 -6.39 -10.55
C LEU A 366 -24.29 -7.67 -10.58
N TYR A 367 -24.42 -8.49 -9.52
CA TYR A 367 -23.74 -9.78 -9.41
C TYR A 367 -24.28 -10.78 -10.44
N ASP A 368 -25.58 -10.73 -10.71
CA ASP A 368 -26.23 -11.69 -11.62
C ASP A 368 -26.00 -11.40 -13.11
N LEU A 369 -25.76 -10.14 -13.51
CA LEU A 369 -25.54 -9.79 -14.91
C LEU A 369 -24.11 -10.08 -15.39
N VAL A 370 -23.12 -9.87 -14.51
CA VAL A 370 -21.71 -10.20 -14.79
C VAL A 370 -21.50 -11.73 -14.83
N ASN A 371 -22.25 -12.48 -14.02
CA ASN A 371 -22.24 -13.96 -14.03
C ASN A 371 -22.88 -14.60 -15.28
N LYS A 372 -23.55 -13.83 -16.15
CA LYS A 372 -24.13 -14.34 -17.41
C LYS A 372 -23.15 -14.37 -18.58
N LEU A 373 -22.06 -13.61 -18.53
CA LEU A 373 -21.01 -13.65 -19.54
C LEU A 373 -19.93 -14.63 -19.08
N THR A 374 -19.65 -15.63 -19.91
CA THR A 374 -18.51 -16.52 -19.67
C THR A 374 -17.19 -15.71 -19.73
N MET A 375 -16.17 -16.13 -18.99
CA MET A 375 -14.86 -15.43 -18.96
C MET A 375 -14.26 -15.27 -20.37
N ASP A 376 -14.53 -16.22 -21.26
CA ASP A 376 -14.11 -16.16 -22.67
C ASP A 376 -14.80 -15.02 -23.44
N GLN A 377 -16.07 -14.74 -23.16
CA GLN A 377 -16.83 -13.65 -23.79
C GLN A 377 -16.38 -12.25 -23.33
N LEU A 378 -15.79 -12.12 -22.14
CA LEU A 378 -15.34 -10.83 -21.61
C LEU A 378 -14.03 -10.35 -22.26
N ASN A 379 -13.20 -11.27 -22.72
CA ASN A 379 -11.88 -11.01 -23.32
C ASN A 379 -11.85 -11.20 -24.83
N ASP A 380 -12.93 -11.71 -25.43
CA ASP A 380 -13.09 -11.74 -26.87
C ASP A 380 -13.39 -10.35 -27.43
N ILE A 381 -12.63 -10.01 -28.48
CA ILE A 381 -12.67 -8.71 -29.16
C ILE A 381 -13.15 -8.85 -30.61
N SER A 382 -13.36 -10.08 -31.09
CA SER A 382 -13.86 -10.36 -32.44
C SER A 382 -15.22 -9.67 -32.67
N GLY A 383 -15.39 -9.04 -33.83
CA GLY A 383 -16.60 -8.33 -34.21
C GLY A 383 -16.84 -7.00 -33.49
N ARG A 384 -15.98 -6.59 -32.55
CA ARG A 384 -16.04 -5.26 -31.90
C ARG A 384 -15.64 -4.15 -32.87
N LEU A 385 -16.00 -2.91 -32.56
CA LEU A 385 -15.60 -1.72 -33.31
C LEU A 385 -14.53 -0.93 -32.54
N ALA A 386 -13.38 -0.68 -33.16
CA ALA A 386 -12.30 0.14 -32.61
C ALA A 386 -12.16 1.48 -33.34
N LEU A 387 -12.11 2.57 -32.57
CA LEU A 387 -11.69 3.88 -33.04
C LEU A 387 -10.20 4.09 -32.75
N ILE A 388 -9.41 4.30 -33.79
CA ILE A 388 -7.97 4.55 -33.69
C ILE A 388 -7.67 5.93 -34.26
N THR A 389 -7.20 6.85 -33.40
CA THR A 389 -6.85 8.18 -33.87
C THR A 389 -5.40 8.26 -34.36
N GLY A 390 -5.15 9.03 -35.43
CA GLY A 390 -3.80 9.17 -36.00
C GLY A 390 -3.27 7.87 -36.61
N ALA A 391 -4.10 7.17 -37.39
CA ALA A 391 -3.82 5.87 -37.96
C ALA A 391 -3.05 5.91 -39.30
N SER A 392 -2.79 7.10 -39.85
CA SER A 392 -2.13 7.26 -41.17
C SER A 392 -0.64 6.88 -41.19
N GLY A 393 -0.07 6.40 -40.08
CA GLY A 393 1.32 5.94 -40.00
C GLY A 393 1.73 5.50 -38.59
N GLY A 394 2.95 5.00 -38.45
CA GLY A 394 3.57 4.63 -37.17
C GLY A 394 2.71 3.70 -36.31
N ILE A 395 2.62 4.02 -35.01
CA ILE A 395 1.93 3.21 -34.00
C ILE A 395 0.45 2.99 -34.34
N GLY A 396 -0.25 4.03 -34.83
CA GLY A 396 -1.67 3.93 -35.16
C GLY A 396 -1.93 2.91 -36.28
N ALA A 397 -1.09 2.91 -37.32
CA ALA A 397 -1.18 1.94 -38.42
C ALA A 397 -0.88 0.51 -37.96
N ALA A 398 0.12 0.33 -37.10
CA ALA A 398 0.46 -0.97 -36.52
C ALA A 398 -0.68 -1.53 -35.64
N CYS A 399 -1.31 -0.69 -34.82
CA CYS A 399 -2.50 -1.06 -34.04
C CYS A 399 -3.67 -1.48 -34.95
N ALA A 400 -3.89 -0.76 -36.06
CA ALA A 400 -4.94 -1.09 -37.02
C ALA A 400 -4.74 -2.48 -37.63
N ARG A 401 -3.53 -2.79 -38.10
CA ARG A 401 -3.17 -4.13 -38.63
C ARG A 401 -3.42 -5.25 -37.62
N GLN A 402 -2.96 -5.07 -36.38
CA GLN A 402 -3.12 -6.11 -35.36
C GLN A 402 -4.58 -6.34 -34.97
N LEU A 403 -5.38 -5.29 -34.84
CA LEU A 403 -6.79 -5.43 -34.49
C LEU A 403 -7.61 -6.00 -35.66
N ALA A 404 -7.31 -5.63 -36.91
CA ALA A 404 -7.93 -6.26 -38.08
C ALA A 404 -7.66 -7.77 -38.13
N ALA A 405 -6.43 -8.20 -37.85
CA ALA A 405 -6.05 -9.61 -37.75
C ALA A 405 -6.75 -10.37 -36.59
N LYS A 406 -7.44 -9.65 -35.68
CA LYS A 406 -8.30 -10.21 -34.63
C LYS A 406 -9.80 -10.01 -34.92
N ALA A 407 -10.15 -9.78 -36.19
CA ALA A 407 -11.51 -9.60 -36.67
C ALA A 407 -12.25 -8.40 -36.02
N VAL A 408 -11.53 -7.32 -35.71
CA VAL A 408 -12.10 -6.09 -35.16
C VAL A 408 -12.40 -5.12 -36.30
N HIS A 409 -13.62 -4.55 -36.34
CA HIS A 409 -13.97 -3.47 -37.26
C HIS A 409 -13.27 -2.17 -36.87
N LEU A 410 -12.97 -1.33 -37.86
CA LEU A 410 -12.09 -0.18 -37.64
C LEU A 410 -12.70 1.13 -38.13
N ALA A 411 -12.65 2.14 -37.28
CA ALA A 411 -12.79 3.55 -37.64
C ALA A 411 -11.42 4.22 -37.45
N LEU A 412 -10.79 4.60 -38.55
CA LEU A 412 -9.41 5.09 -38.57
C LEU A 412 -9.40 6.59 -38.86
N THR A 413 -8.75 7.38 -38.00
CA THR A 413 -8.67 8.84 -38.24
C THR A 413 -7.31 9.29 -38.74
N TYR A 414 -7.30 10.36 -39.51
CA TYR A 414 -6.11 11.06 -39.96
C TYR A 414 -6.36 12.58 -39.97
N SER A 415 -5.30 13.39 -39.97
CA SER A 415 -5.42 14.85 -40.07
C SER A 415 -5.06 15.35 -41.48
N SER A 416 -3.83 15.08 -41.95
CA SER A 416 -3.27 15.71 -43.15
C SER A 416 -2.73 14.77 -44.23
N ASN A 417 -2.64 13.46 -43.99
CA ASN A 417 -2.08 12.49 -44.95
C ASN A 417 -3.14 11.50 -45.49
N PRO A 418 -3.95 11.90 -46.48
CA PRO A 418 -4.97 11.05 -47.08
C PRO A 418 -4.38 9.86 -47.86
N THR A 419 -3.20 10.02 -48.48
CA THR A 419 -2.59 8.95 -49.29
C THR A 419 -2.21 7.74 -48.45
N SER A 420 -1.55 7.95 -47.31
CA SER A 420 -1.12 6.85 -46.44
C SER A 420 -2.31 6.14 -45.79
N ILE A 421 -3.35 6.87 -45.36
CA ILE A 421 -4.53 6.25 -44.75
C ILE A 421 -5.37 5.49 -45.78
N THR A 422 -5.53 5.99 -47.00
CA THR A 422 -6.23 5.26 -48.07
C THR A 422 -5.46 4.00 -48.49
N THR A 423 -4.12 4.06 -48.48
CA THR A 423 -3.29 2.87 -48.74
C THR A 423 -3.49 1.81 -47.66
N LEU A 424 -3.41 2.20 -46.38
CA LEU A 424 -3.67 1.31 -45.25
C LEU A 424 -5.09 0.72 -45.29
N GLN A 425 -6.10 1.54 -45.58
CA GLN A 425 -7.48 1.06 -45.69
C GLN A 425 -7.61 -0.02 -46.77
N LYS A 426 -7.05 0.21 -47.96
CA LYS A 426 -7.08 -0.77 -49.06
C LYS A 426 -6.35 -2.05 -48.71
N GLU A 427 -5.16 -1.95 -48.11
CA GLU A 427 -4.38 -3.08 -47.59
C GLU A 427 -5.24 -3.93 -46.65
N LEU A 428 -5.77 -3.33 -45.59
CA LEU A 428 -6.57 -4.04 -44.57
C LEU A 428 -7.88 -4.61 -45.14
N GLN A 429 -8.54 -3.88 -46.05
CA GLN A 429 -9.78 -4.34 -46.67
C GLN A 429 -9.56 -5.55 -47.59
N ASN A 430 -8.41 -5.60 -48.28
CA ASN A 430 -8.04 -6.73 -49.12
C ASN A 430 -7.69 -7.98 -48.28
N GLU A 431 -6.97 -7.80 -47.17
CA GLU A 431 -6.61 -8.89 -46.26
C GLU A 431 -7.80 -9.41 -45.44
N HIS A 432 -8.75 -8.53 -45.13
CA HIS A 432 -9.90 -8.82 -44.26
C HIS A 432 -11.23 -8.36 -44.87
N PRO A 433 -11.70 -8.99 -45.96
CA PRO A 433 -12.86 -8.52 -46.73
C PRO A 433 -14.19 -8.52 -45.94
N ALA A 434 -14.28 -9.29 -44.85
CA ALA A 434 -15.47 -9.32 -43.99
C ALA A 434 -15.55 -8.14 -43.01
N LEU A 435 -14.48 -7.36 -42.83
CA LEU A 435 -14.45 -6.25 -41.88
C LEU A 435 -14.91 -4.96 -42.55
N VAL A 436 -15.75 -4.20 -41.84
CA VAL A 436 -16.01 -2.78 -42.12
C VAL A 436 -14.84 -1.93 -41.62
N ILE A 437 -14.17 -1.24 -42.54
CA ILE A 437 -13.02 -0.37 -42.27
C ILE A 437 -13.27 1.00 -42.90
N THR A 438 -13.42 2.03 -42.05
CA THR A 438 -13.71 3.40 -42.48
C THR A 438 -12.56 4.33 -42.15
N ILE A 439 -12.43 5.41 -42.94
CA ILE A 439 -11.42 6.45 -42.74
C ILE A 439 -12.11 7.80 -42.55
N HIS A 440 -11.62 8.60 -41.60
CA HIS A 440 -12.22 9.88 -41.22
C HIS A 440 -11.15 10.96 -41.08
N GLN A 441 -11.33 12.08 -41.76
CA GLN A 441 -10.44 13.23 -41.60
C GLN A 441 -10.88 14.05 -40.39
N VAL A 442 -10.00 14.18 -39.39
CA VAL A 442 -10.30 14.90 -38.14
C VAL A 442 -9.07 15.61 -37.63
N ASP A 443 -9.19 16.93 -37.44
CA ASP A 443 -8.34 17.68 -36.54
C ASP A 443 -8.85 17.52 -35.11
N VAL A 444 -8.12 16.73 -34.32
CA VAL A 444 -8.48 16.42 -32.93
C VAL A 444 -8.37 17.63 -31.99
N SER A 445 -7.79 18.75 -32.43
CA SER A 445 -7.84 20.01 -31.68
C SER A 445 -9.24 20.65 -31.72
N SER A 446 -10.09 20.28 -32.68
CA SER A 446 -11.42 20.83 -32.89
C SER A 446 -12.53 19.99 -32.23
N PRO A 447 -13.23 20.50 -31.20
CA PRO A 447 -14.33 19.78 -30.55
C PRO A 447 -15.50 19.49 -31.49
N THR A 448 -15.77 20.39 -32.45
CA THR A 448 -16.86 20.22 -33.42
C THR A 448 -16.55 19.08 -34.38
N GLN A 449 -15.31 18.98 -34.87
CA GLN A 449 -14.91 17.86 -35.74
C GLN A 449 -14.92 16.52 -34.99
N ILE A 450 -14.52 16.47 -33.71
CA ILE A 450 -14.67 15.25 -32.89
C ILE A 450 -16.14 14.86 -32.74
N THR A 451 -17.05 15.82 -32.62
CA THR A 451 -18.50 15.53 -32.54
C THR A 451 -19.01 14.95 -33.86
N THR A 452 -18.65 15.58 -34.98
CA THR A 452 -19.00 15.11 -36.33
C THR A 452 -18.44 13.72 -36.62
N LEU A 453 -17.22 13.41 -36.17
CA LEU A 453 -16.60 12.10 -36.30
C LEU A 453 -17.51 10.98 -35.78
N PHE A 454 -18.11 11.13 -34.59
CA PHE A 454 -18.98 10.09 -34.04
C PHE A 454 -20.27 9.90 -34.86
N THR A 455 -20.82 10.99 -35.41
CA THR A 455 -21.97 10.91 -36.33
C THR A 455 -21.62 10.16 -37.63
N GLU A 456 -20.42 10.41 -38.19
CA GLU A 456 -19.95 9.71 -39.38
C GLU A 456 -19.65 8.23 -39.11
N ILE A 457 -19.06 7.91 -37.96
CA ILE A 457 -18.82 6.51 -37.56
C ILE A 457 -20.15 5.77 -37.46
N GLN A 458 -21.14 6.37 -36.80
CA GLN A 458 -22.47 5.76 -36.65
C GLN A 458 -23.13 5.53 -38.01
N SER A 459 -23.03 6.47 -38.95
CA SER A 459 -23.65 6.29 -40.27
C SER A 459 -22.99 5.18 -41.10
N GLN A 460 -21.67 5.00 -40.98
CA GLN A 460 -20.92 4.01 -41.77
C GLN A 460 -20.81 2.63 -41.09
N HIS A 461 -21.09 2.53 -39.80
CA HIS A 461 -21.02 1.28 -39.02
C HIS A 461 -22.38 0.81 -38.49
N ASN A 462 -23.48 1.04 -39.22
CA ASN A 462 -24.82 0.58 -38.86
C ASN A 462 -25.28 1.06 -37.47
N ASN A 463 -25.14 2.36 -37.21
CA ASN A 463 -25.47 3.04 -35.96
C ASN A 463 -24.70 2.53 -34.72
N ARG A 464 -23.54 1.88 -34.93
CA ARG A 464 -22.66 1.45 -33.85
C ARG A 464 -21.79 2.60 -33.37
N THR A 465 -21.55 2.62 -32.07
CA THR A 465 -20.53 3.46 -31.42
C THR A 465 -19.32 2.58 -31.10
N PRO A 466 -18.07 3.09 -31.14
CA PRO A 466 -16.89 2.29 -30.84
C PRO A 466 -16.92 1.64 -29.45
N ASP A 467 -16.52 0.37 -29.41
CA ASP A 467 -16.37 -0.45 -28.21
C ASP A 467 -14.94 -0.35 -27.64
N ILE A 468 -13.98 -0.01 -28.51
CA ILE A 468 -12.56 0.15 -28.20
C ILE A 468 -12.12 1.55 -28.65
N LEU A 469 -11.45 2.30 -27.79
CA LEU A 469 -10.85 3.58 -28.11
C LEU A 469 -9.33 3.50 -27.94
N ILE A 470 -8.59 3.71 -29.03
CA ILE A 470 -7.14 3.92 -29.02
C ILE A 470 -6.89 5.39 -29.36
N SER A 471 -6.70 6.21 -28.32
CA SER A 471 -6.39 7.63 -28.46
C SER A 471 -4.88 7.80 -28.67
N ASN A 472 -4.47 7.73 -29.94
CA ASN A 472 -3.07 7.69 -30.37
C ASN A 472 -2.61 8.97 -31.07
N ALA A 473 -3.51 9.74 -31.68
CA ALA A 473 -3.16 11.02 -32.29
C ALA A 473 -2.43 11.92 -31.28
N GLY A 474 -1.35 12.55 -31.73
CA GLY A 474 -0.55 13.40 -30.88
C GLY A 474 0.36 14.32 -31.68
N TYR A 475 0.79 15.38 -31.02
CA TYR A 475 1.66 16.41 -31.55
C TYR A 475 2.84 16.61 -30.60
N GLY A 476 4.05 16.74 -31.15
CA GLY A 476 5.27 16.89 -30.35
C GLY A 476 6.34 17.67 -31.08
N LYS A 477 6.30 18.98 -30.93
CA LYS A 477 7.38 19.88 -31.34
C LYS A 477 8.49 19.87 -30.28
N ARG A 478 9.74 19.87 -30.73
CA ARG A 478 10.91 19.83 -29.85
C ARG A 478 11.35 21.25 -29.48
N VAL A 479 10.96 21.70 -28.29
CA VAL A 479 11.38 22.96 -27.67
C VAL A 479 11.83 22.66 -26.23
N PRO A 480 13.09 22.23 -26.03
CA PRO A 480 13.54 21.71 -24.73
C PRO A 480 13.57 22.77 -23.63
N GLN A 481 13.90 24.02 -24.00
CA GLN A 481 14.09 25.11 -23.07
C GLN A 481 12.78 25.79 -22.73
N VAL A 482 12.52 25.95 -21.44
CA VAL A 482 11.23 26.46 -20.96
C VAL A 482 10.93 27.89 -21.40
N TRP A 483 11.94 28.74 -21.50
CA TRP A 483 11.78 30.15 -21.91
C TRP A 483 11.49 30.34 -23.40
N ASP A 484 11.72 29.31 -24.23
CA ASP A 484 11.42 29.33 -25.66
C ASP A 484 10.01 28.78 -25.98
N ILE A 485 9.31 28.24 -24.96
CA ILE A 485 7.95 27.72 -25.11
C ILE A 485 6.97 28.89 -24.96
N THR A 486 6.30 29.26 -26.05
CA THR A 486 5.22 30.25 -25.99
C THR A 486 3.97 29.66 -25.36
N THR A 487 3.11 30.51 -24.81
CA THR A 487 1.82 30.09 -24.24
C THR A 487 0.95 29.40 -25.30
N GLU A 488 0.98 29.87 -26.55
CA GLU A 488 0.21 29.29 -27.65
C GLU A 488 0.67 27.88 -27.98
N GLU A 489 2.00 27.63 -27.98
CA GLU A 489 2.57 26.29 -28.18
C GLU A 489 2.20 25.35 -27.03
N PHE A 490 2.25 25.86 -25.80
CA PHE A 490 1.83 25.11 -24.61
C PHE A 490 0.36 24.70 -24.71
N ASP A 491 -0.53 25.66 -24.96
CA ASP A 491 -1.98 25.45 -25.04
C ASP A 491 -2.37 24.54 -26.21
N TYR A 492 -1.73 24.71 -27.38
CA TYR A 492 -1.97 23.85 -28.52
C TYR A 492 -1.55 22.40 -28.24
N THR A 493 -0.40 22.21 -27.60
CA THR A 493 0.09 20.88 -27.22
C THR A 493 -0.84 20.18 -26.25
N LEU A 494 -1.33 20.88 -25.20
CA LEU A 494 -2.32 20.32 -24.28
C LEU A 494 -3.66 20.05 -24.98
N THR A 495 -4.06 20.91 -25.91
CA THR A 495 -5.31 20.76 -26.67
C THR A 495 -5.30 19.46 -27.48
N VAL A 496 -4.23 19.21 -28.25
CA VAL A 496 -4.10 18.02 -29.09
C VAL A 496 -3.84 16.76 -28.26
N ASN A 497 -2.92 16.79 -27.29
CA ASN A 497 -2.49 15.56 -26.62
C ASN A 497 -3.39 15.16 -25.45
N LEU A 498 -4.01 16.11 -24.73
CA LEU A 498 -4.77 15.84 -23.51
C LEU A 498 -6.26 16.10 -23.68
N ARG A 499 -6.65 17.31 -24.11
CA ARG A 499 -8.07 17.70 -24.21
C ARG A 499 -8.81 16.87 -25.27
N ALA A 500 -8.18 16.58 -26.41
CA ALA A 500 -8.74 15.70 -27.43
C ALA A 500 -9.12 14.32 -26.86
N SER A 501 -8.22 13.71 -26.09
CA SER A 501 -8.44 12.41 -25.44
C SER A 501 -9.65 12.45 -24.49
N PHE A 502 -9.81 13.53 -23.72
CA PHE A 502 -10.99 13.74 -22.88
C PHE A 502 -12.30 13.78 -23.70
N LEU A 503 -12.30 14.50 -24.83
CA LEU A 503 -13.48 14.60 -25.70
C LEU A 503 -13.82 13.26 -26.38
N LEU A 504 -12.80 12.50 -26.80
CA LEU A 504 -12.97 11.17 -27.37
C LEU A 504 -13.59 10.19 -26.37
N VAL A 505 -13.14 10.22 -25.10
CA VAL A 505 -13.76 9.42 -24.03
C VAL A 505 -15.24 9.76 -23.87
N LYS A 506 -15.60 11.05 -23.86
CA LYS A 506 -17.01 11.47 -23.76
C LYS A 506 -17.87 10.90 -24.88
N GLY A 507 -17.32 10.76 -26.09
CA GLY A 507 -18.04 10.22 -27.23
C GLY A 507 -18.33 8.72 -27.16
N VAL A 508 -17.54 7.95 -26.42
CA VAL A 508 -17.69 6.47 -26.33
C VAL A 508 -18.28 5.99 -25.02
N VAL A 509 -18.12 6.74 -23.92
CA VAL A 509 -18.34 6.23 -22.57
C VAL A 509 -19.78 5.85 -22.26
N GLU A 510 -20.78 6.61 -22.73
CA GLU A 510 -22.19 6.29 -22.44
C GLU A 510 -22.64 5.00 -23.14
N HIS A 511 -22.17 4.75 -24.36
CA HIS A 511 -22.38 3.47 -25.05
C HIS A 511 -21.72 2.33 -24.29
N MET A 512 -20.43 2.46 -23.94
CA MET A 512 -19.69 1.45 -23.20
C MET A 512 -20.34 1.13 -21.83
N LYS A 513 -20.87 2.14 -21.14
CA LYS A 513 -21.61 1.97 -19.87
C LYS A 513 -22.89 1.18 -20.07
N THR A 514 -23.65 1.51 -21.12
CA THR A 514 -24.93 0.86 -21.45
C THR A 514 -24.74 -0.63 -21.73
N GLN A 515 -23.73 -0.99 -22.53
CA GLN A 515 -23.43 -2.40 -22.84
C GLN A 515 -22.57 -3.10 -21.77
N ARG A 516 -22.10 -2.37 -20.76
CA ARG A 516 -21.19 -2.84 -19.70
C ARG A 516 -19.93 -3.54 -20.23
N TRP A 517 -19.35 -2.96 -21.27
CA TRP A 517 -18.10 -3.43 -21.88
C TRP A 517 -17.44 -2.28 -22.62
N GLY A 518 -16.13 -2.12 -22.43
CA GLY A 518 -15.34 -1.15 -23.17
C GLY A 518 -13.85 -1.23 -22.87
N ARG A 519 -13.01 -0.83 -23.83
CA ARG A 519 -11.55 -0.76 -23.66
C ARG A 519 -11.06 0.61 -24.13
N ILE A 520 -10.37 1.34 -23.25
CA ILE A 520 -9.82 2.66 -23.58
C ILE A 520 -8.31 2.64 -23.34
N ILE A 521 -7.55 2.96 -24.37
CA ILE A 521 -6.09 3.01 -24.36
C ILE A 521 -5.62 4.39 -24.77
N PHE A 522 -4.88 5.07 -23.90
CA PHE A 522 -4.19 6.32 -24.24
C PHE A 522 -2.75 6.05 -24.66
N MET A 523 -2.27 6.81 -25.65
CA MET A 523 -0.85 6.82 -26.02
C MET A 523 -0.12 7.92 -25.25
N SER A 524 0.48 7.53 -24.12
CA SER A 524 1.33 8.39 -23.28
C SER A 524 2.75 8.46 -23.86
N SER A 525 3.76 8.66 -23.02
CA SER A 525 5.18 8.68 -23.40
C SER A 525 6.05 8.55 -22.14
N ILE A 526 7.29 8.07 -22.29
CA ILE A 526 8.32 8.23 -21.25
C ILE A 526 8.47 9.68 -20.77
N ALA A 527 8.17 10.66 -21.64
CA ALA A 527 8.21 12.07 -21.28
C ALA A 527 7.24 12.42 -20.14
N GLY A 528 6.14 11.68 -19.99
CA GLY A 528 5.19 11.86 -18.89
C GLY A 528 5.77 11.50 -17.51
N TYR A 529 6.91 10.82 -17.46
CA TYR A 529 7.61 10.44 -16.22
C TYR A 529 8.76 11.39 -15.86
N GLY A 530 8.92 12.48 -16.62
CA GLY A 530 10.01 13.44 -16.44
C GLY A 530 11.23 13.20 -17.33
N GLY A 531 11.21 12.18 -18.19
CA GLY A 531 12.23 11.97 -19.23
C GLY A 531 11.94 12.73 -20.53
N GLY A 532 12.65 12.37 -21.60
CA GLY A 532 12.36 12.80 -22.97
C GLY A 532 13.09 14.07 -23.44
N ILE A 533 13.05 14.32 -24.74
CA ILE A 533 13.84 15.36 -25.41
C ILE A 533 13.02 16.57 -25.89
N ASN A 534 11.70 16.54 -25.69
CA ASN A 534 10.75 17.47 -26.34
C ASN A 534 10.63 18.80 -25.61
N GLY A 535 10.44 18.81 -24.29
CA GLY A 535 10.16 20.01 -23.49
C GLY A 535 9.04 19.78 -22.47
N CYS A 536 8.89 20.70 -21.52
CA CYS A 536 7.98 20.53 -20.37
C CYS A 536 6.49 20.53 -20.76
N HIS A 537 6.08 21.27 -21.80
CA HIS A 537 4.72 21.31 -22.33
C HIS A 537 4.26 19.94 -22.86
N TYR A 538 5.10 19.26 -23.63
CA TYR A 538 4.84 17.90 -24.11
C TYR A 538 4.79 16.91 -22.95
N ALA A 539 5.77 16.96 -22.03
CA ALA A 539 5.80 16.12 -20.83
C ALA A 539 4.54 16.28 -19.97
N ALA A 540 4.11 17.53 -19.72
CA ALA A 540 2.87 17.83 -18.99
C ALA A 540 1.64 17.24 -19.69
N SER A 541 1.56 17.38 -21.02
CA SER A 541 0.43 16.83 -21.78
C SER A 541 0.33 15.30 -21.70
N LYS A 542 1.46 14.59 -21.70
CA LYS A 542 1.51 13.12 -21.60
C LYS A 542 1.33 12.63 -20.16
N ALA A 543 1.90 13.32 -19.17
CA ALA A 543 1.65 13.04 -17.75
C ALA A 543 0.16 13.24 -17.39
N GLY A 544 -0.50 14.25 -17.97
CA GLY A 544 -1.92 14.50 -17.81
C GLY A 544 -2.80 13.32 -18.28
N LEU A 545 -2.39 12.62 -19.35
CA LEU A 545 -3.08 11.41 -19.81
C LEU A 545 -3.04 10.31 -18.74
N THR A 546 -1.88 10.08 -18.12
CA THR A 546 -1.75 9.06 -17.05
C THR A 546 -2.59 9.42 -15.82
N GLY A 547 -2.69 10.71 -15.46
CA GLY A 547 -3.58 11.18 -14.39
C GLY A 547 -5.05 10.94 -14.71
N MET A 548 -5.48 11.33 -15.92
CA MET A 548 -6.84 11.12 -16.41
C MET A 548 -7.19 9.63 -16.50
N MET A 549 -6.28 8.81 -17.01
CA MET A 549 -6.41 7.36 -17.10
C MET A 549 -6.67 6.73 -15.74
N LYS A 550 -5.85 7.02 -14.72
CA LYS A 550 -6.00 6.47 -13.37
C LYS A 550 -7.35 6.81 -12.74
N ASN A 551 -7.82 8.04 -12.96
CA ASN A 551 -9.14 8.46 -12.47
C ASN A 551 -10.27 7.69 -13.19
N LEU A 552 -10.27 7.70 -14.52
CA LEU A 552 -11.29 7.03 -15.33
C LEU A 552 -11.32 5.53 -15.08
N ALA A 553 -10.17 4.87 -14.92
CA ALA A 553 -10.07 3.46 -14.60
C ALA A 553 -10.84 3.09 -13.32
N THR A 554 -10.81 3.96 -12.31
CA THR A 554 -11.55 3.75 -11.04
C THR A 554 -13.03 4.02 -11.21
N ARG A 555 -13.40 5.06 -11.95
CA ARG A 555 -14.80 5.49 -12.13
C ARG A 555 -15.60 4.61 -13.08
N LEU A 556 -14.94 4.00 -14.06
CA LEU A 556 -15.60 3.21 -15.10
C LEU A 556 -15.53 1.69 -14.84
N ALA A 557 -14.78 1.26 -13.81
CA ALA A 557 -14.63 -0.15 -13.45
C ALA A 557 -15.97 -0.84 -13.14
N GLU A 558 -16.92 -0.15 -12.50
CA GLU A 558 -18.23 -0.73 -12.19
C GLU A 558 -18.98 -1.15 -13.46
N TYR A 559 -18.70 -0.52 -14.61
CA TYR A 559 -19.30 -0.82 -15.90
C TYR A 559 -18.49 -1.81 -16.73
N ASN A 560 -17.46 -2.46 -16.15
CA ASN A 560 -16.58 -3.39 -16.86
C ASN A 560 -15.89 -2.74 -18.09
N ILE A 561 -15.52 -1.46 -17.92
CA ILE A 561 -14.73 -0.68 -18.86
C ILE A 561 -13.32 -0.58 -18.28
N SER A 562 -12.32 -1.07 -19.01
CA SER A 562 -10.93 -0.90 -18.62
C SER A 562 -10.31 0.31 -19.32
N VAL A 563 -9.49 1.06 -18.57
CA VAL A 563 -8.80 2.25 -19.07
C VAL A 563 -7.33 2.13 -18.70
N ASN A 564 -6.45 2.15 -19.69
CA ASN A 564 -5.00 2.02 -19.51
C ASN A 564 -4.26 3.00 -20.42
N ASP A 565 -2.96 3.14 -20.21
CA ASP A 565 -2.10 3.83 -21.17
C ASP A 565 -0.83 3.02 -21.48
N VAL A 566 -0.30 3.25 -22.67
CA VAL A 566 1.01 2.76 -23.10
C VAL A 566 1.91 3.97 -23.21
N ALA A 567 3.11 3.89 -22.64
CA ALA A 567 4.10 4.96 -22.62
C ALA A 567 5.35 4.54 -23.42
N PRO A 568 5.38 4.73 -24.75
CA PRO A 568 6.55 4.38 -25.54
C PRO A 568 7.71 5.38 -25.34
N ALA A 569 8.93 4.88 -25.53
CA ALA A 569 10.14 5.69 -25.69
C ALA A 569 10.87 5.29 -26.98
N MET A 570 11.34 6.29 -27.74
CA MET A 570 12.25 6.09 -28.88
C MET A 570 11.76 5.03 -29.88
N ILE A 571 10.55 5.23 -30.41
CA ILE A 571 9.94 4.36 -31.42
C ILE A 571 10.25 4.91 -32.83
N GLY A 572 10.92 4.10 -33.65
CA GLY A 572 11.23 4.41 -35.05
C GLY A 572 10.01 4.28 -35.97
N ASP A 573 10.19 4.60 -37.26
CA ASP A 573 9.15 4.54 -38.29
C ASP A 573 7.87 5.32 -37.92
N THR A 574 8.04 6.39 -37.15
CA THR A 574 6.97 7.32 -36.80
C THR A 574 7.22 8.70 -37.42
N GLY A 575 6.16 9.51 -37.54
CA GLY A 575 6.32 10.90 -37.98
C GLY A 575 7.18 11.75 -37.05
N MET A 576 7.43 11.30 -35.81
CA MET A 576 8.26 11.99 -34.82
C MET A 576 9.73 11.55 -34.87
N ILE A 577 9.98 10.24 -35.08
CA ILE A 577 11.32 9.65 -35.19
C ILE A 577 11.29 8.70 -36.40
N PRO A 578 11.74 9.15 -37.59
CA PRO A 578 11.75 8.31 -38.78
C PRO A 578 12.75 7.16 -38.67
N ASN A 579 13.97 7.43 -38.18
CA ASN A 579 15.05 6.43 -38.11
C ASN A 579 16.08 6.79 -37.02
N ALA A 580 17.02 5.90 -36.75
CA ALA A 580 18.06 6.10 -35.71
C ALA A 580 19.01 7.27 -36.01
N GLU A 581 19.24 7.59 -37.30
CA GLU A 581 20.10 8.71 -37.71
C GLU A 581 19.51 10.08 -37.37
N SER A 582 18.18 10.16 -37.15
CA SER A 582 17.53 11.40 -36.70
C SER A 582 17.85 11.76 -35.25
N ILE A 583 18.31 10.79 -34.44
CA ILE A 583 18.62 10.94 -33.00
C ILE A 583 19.80 10.04 -32.56
N PRO A 584 20.99 10.16 -33.18
CA PRO A 584 22.07 9.19 -33.05
C PRO A 584 22.60 9.11 -31.61
N GLU A 585 22.71 10.24 -30.93
CA GLU A 585 23.14 10.32 -29.53
C GLU A 585 22.19 9.56 -28.60
N VAL A 586 20.87 9.67 -28.83
CA VAL A 586 19.86 9.04 -27.98
C VAL A 586 19.73 7.56 -28.27
N ALA A 587 19.82 7.15 -29.53
CA ALA A 587 19.75 5.73 -29.93
C ALA A 587 20.83 4.90 -29.22
N SER A 588 22.04 5.47 -29.05
CA SER A 588 23.16 4.82 -28.34
C SER A 588 22.90 4.61 -26.84
N THR A 589 22.01 5.40 -26.23
CA THR A 589 21.69 5.29 -24.79
C THR A 589 20.64 4.24 -24.49
N ILE A 590 19.94 3.71 -25.50
CA ILE A 590 18.93 2.67 -25.31
C ILE A 590 19.64 1.36 -24.93
N PRO A 591 19.35 0.74 -23.77
CA PRO A 591 20.05 -0.48 -23.37
C PRO A 591 19.89 -1.67 -24.32
N LEU A 592 18.77 -1.78 -25.03
CA LEU A 592 18.60 -2.77 -26.10
C LEU A 592 19.35 -2.44 -27.42
N GLY A 593 19.99 -1.27 -27.51
CA GLY A 593 20.83 -0.87 -28.64
C GLY A 593 20.09 -0.58 -29.94
N ARG A 594 18.76 -0.45 -29.91
CA ARG A 594 17.93 -0.14 -31.08
C ARG A 594 16.69 0.67 -30.71
N LEU A 595 16.11 1.34 -31.71
CA LEU A 595 14.77 1.90 -31.60
C LEU A 595 13.71 0.79 -31.44
N GLY A 596 12.64 1.10 -30.72
CA GLY A 596 11.46 0.26 -30.70
C GLY A 596 10.69 0.36 -32.01
N LEU A 597 9.94 -0.68 -32.34
CA LEU A 597 9.11 -0.72 -33.55
C LEU A 597 7.63 -0.42 -33.21
N PRO A 598 6.88 0.22 -34.13
CA PRO A 598 5.43 0.44 -33.96
C PRO A 598 4.66 -0.84 -33.62
N GLU A 599 5.04 -1.98 -34.18
CA GLU A 599 4.44 -3.29 -33.95
C GLU A 599 4.62 -3.77 -32.50
N GLU A 600 5.73 -3.41 -31.86
CA GLU A 600 5.98 -3.74 -30.45
C GLU A 600 5.05 -2.95 -29.53
N VAL A 601 4.75 -1.69 -29.87
CA VAL A 601 3.73 -0.90 -29.15
C VAL A 601 2.35 -1.52 -29.37
N ALA A 602 2.02 -1.88 -30.61
CA ALA A 602 0.75 -2.50 -30.95
C ALA A 602 0.52 -3.84 -30.21
N ASN A 603 1.56 -4.64 -29.98
CA ASN A 603 1.47 -5.86 -29.16
C ASN A 603 0.94 -5.58 -27.75
N VAL A 604 1.45 -4.52 -27.11
CA VAL A 604 1.02 -4.10 -25.76
C VAL A 604 -0.42 -3.58 -25.80
N VAL A 605 -0.78 -2.79 -26.81
CA VAL A 605 -2.16 -2.31 -26.99
C VAL A 605 -3.13 -3.50 -27.15
N THR A 606 -2.81 -4.46 -28.02
CA THR A 606 -3.63 -5.67 -28.23
C THR A 606 -3.79 -6.48 -26.93
N MET A 607 -2.72 -6.64 -26.16
CA MET A 607 -2.76 -7.30 -24.85
C MET A 607 -3.73 -6.57 -23.89
N LEU A 608 -3.64 -5.24 -23.79
CA LEU A 608 -4.48 -4.44 -22.91
C LEU A 608 -5.96 -4.50 -23.30
N VAL A 609 -6.26 -4.46 -24.60
CA VAL A 609 -7.64 -4.55 -25.11
C VAL A 609 -8.25 -5.93 -24.81
N LYS A 610 -7.45 -7.01 -24.92
CA LYS A 610 -7.90 -8.38 -24.61
C LYS A 610 -7.95 -8.73 -23.13
N THR A 611 -7.32 -7.93 -22.25
CA THR A 611 -7.20 -8.24 -20.83
C THR A 611 -8.12 -7.34 -20.02
N GLY A 612 -9.42 -7.67 -19.95
CA GLY A 612 -10.42 -6.84 -19.27
C GLY A 612 -10.15 -6.61 -17.77
N TYR A 613 -9.41 -7.51 -17.14
CA TYR A 613 -9.01 -7.41 -15.73
C TYR A 613 -7.86 -6.41 -15.49
N MET A 614 -7.18 -5.96 -16.55
CA MET A 614 -6.14 -4.95 -16.45
C MET A 614 -6.76 -3.57 -16.70
N THR A 615 -6.83 -2.75 -15.65
CA THR A 615 -7.29 -1.35 -15.70
C THR A 615 -6.42 -0.49 -14.78
N GLY A 616 -6.28 0.79 -15.08
CA GLY A 616 -5.49 1.73 -14.29
C GLY A 616 -3.97 1.56 -14.45
N GLN A 617 -3.52 0.84 -15.48
CA GLN A 617 -2.10 0.57 -15.72
C GLN A 617 -1.52 1.49 -16.79
N SER A 618 -0.30 1.96 -16.52
CA SER A 618 0.52 2.70 -17.46
C SER A 618 1.76 1.87 -17.74
N LEU A 619 1.89 1.38 -18.98
CA LEU A 619 2.96 0.44 -19.37
C LEU A 619 4.06 1.16 -20.13
N LEU A 620 5.22 1.32 -19.49
CA LEU A 620 6.42 1.89 -20.10
C LEU A 620 7.07 0.87 -21.05
N LEU A 621 7.12 1.22 -22.34
CA LEU A 621 7.81 0.44 -23.37
C LEU A 621 9.03 1.24 -23.87
N ALA A 622 10.19 1.00 -23.26
CA ALA A 622 11.33 1.92 -23.40
C ALA A 622 12.68 1.25 -23.69
N GLY A 623 12.71 -0.05 -24.01
CA GLY A 623 13.95 -0.75 -24.35
C GLY A 623 15.03 -0.70 -23.26
N GLY A 624 14.63 -0.54 -21.99
CA GLY A 624 15.51 -0.43 -20.82
C GLY A 624 15.85 1.00 -20.38
N LEU A 625 15.44 2.04 -21.12
CA LEU A 625 15.58 3.42 -20.67
C LEU A 625 14.82 3.64 -19.35
N LYS A 626 15.46 4.35 -18.43
CA LYS A 626 14.94 4.63 -17.07
C LYS A 626 14.32 6.00 -16.98
#